data_AF-A0A4Q3UVB7-F1
#
_entry.id   AF-A0A4Q3UVB7-F1
#
_cell.length_a   1.000
_cell.length_b   1.000
_cell.length_c   1.000
_cell.angle_alpha   90.00
_cell.angle_beta   90.00
_cell.angle_gamma   90.00
#
_symmetry.space_group_name_H-M   'P 1'
#
loop_
_entity.id
_entity.type
_entity.pdbx_description
1 polymer ?
#
loop_
_entity_poly.entity_id
_entity_poly.type
_entity_poly.pdbx_seq_one_letter_code
_entity_poly.pdbx_strand_id
1 'polypeptide(L)'
;MPLSEIEIDALTELLNVGVSKAATSLRDLIGTQVLLSVPHLALLSREDAARTMSEREANALVGVHQSFEGDLQGRALLIFPEAKSLELVRAVAGGDLSLEDI
;
A
#
# COMPACT_ATOMS: atom_id res chain seq x y z
N MET A 1 3.23 13.59 -21.08
CA MET A 1 4.04 14.72 -20.57
C MET A 1 4.47 14.36 -19.16
N PRO A 2 5.73 14.60 -18.76
CA PRO A 2 6.13 14.41 -17.37
C PRO A 2 5.45 15.44 -16.46
N LEU A 3 5.18 15.08 -15.22
CA LEU A 3 4.69 16.03 -14.20
C LEU A 3 5.83 16.96 -13.77
N SER A 4 5.49 18.20 -13.44
CA SER A 4 6.41 19.17 -12.83
C SER A 4 6.74 18.80 -11.38
N GLU A 5 7.80 19.38 -10.83
CA GLU A 5 8.19 19.16 -9.43
C GLU A 5 7.09 19.53 -8.44
N ILE A 6 6.38 20.64 -8.68
CA ILE A 6 5.25 21.09 -7.85
C ILE A 6 4.10 20.09 -7.89
N GLU A 7 3.81 19.50 -9.05
CA GLU A 7 2.76 18.49 -9.17
C GLU A 7 3.15 17.18 -8.46
N ILE A 8 4.41 16.77 -8.55
CA ILE A 8 4.92 15.59 -7.83
C ILE A 8 4.87 15.82 -6.31
N ASP A 9 5.26 17.00 -5.84
CA ASP A 9 5.20 17.37 -4.43
C ASP A 9 3.74 17.38 -3.93
N ALA A 10 2.84 18.02 -4.67
CA ALA A 10 1.41 18.02 -4.36
C ALA A 10 0.80 16.61 -4.30
N LEU A 11 1.17 15.73 -5.25
CA LEU A 11 0.74 14.32 -5.22
C LEU A 11 1.31 13.57 -4.01
N THR A 12 2.57 13.82 -3.68
CA THR A 12 3.22 13.21 -2.51
C THR A 12 2.51 13.61 -1.23
N GLU A 13 2.15 14.89 -1.08
CA GLU A 13 1.42 15.39 0.08
C GLU A 13 0.00 14.82 0.17
N LEU A 14 -0.72 14.75 -0.95
CA LEU A 14 -2.04 14.10 -1.01
C LEU A 14 -1.96 12.63 -0.56
N LEU A 15 -0.93 11.91 -1.00
CA LEU A 15 -0.70 10.52 -0.60
C LEU A 15 -0.32 10.40 0.88
N ASN A 16 0.54 11.28 1.42
CA ASN A 16 0.88 11.29 2.84
C ASN A 16 -0.35 11.52 3.73
N VAL A 17 -1.27 12.40 3.34
CA VAL A 17 -2.55 12.61 4.03
C VAL A 17 -3.42 11.35 3.96
N GLY A 18 -3.52 10.72 2.78
CA GLY A 18 -4.27 9.47 2.60
C GLY A 18 -3.73 8.32 3.45
N VAL A 19 -2.41 8.14 3.46
CA VAL A 19 -1.71 7.12 4.25
C VAL A 19 -1.86 7.38 5.75
N SER A 20 -1.81 8.64 6.19
CA SER A 20 -2.04 8.99 7.61
C SER A 20 -3.46 8.64 8.07
N LYS A 21 -4.47 8.84 7.22
CA LYS A 21 -5.85 8.41 7.49
C LYS A 21 -5.94 6.89 7.55
N ALA A 22 -5.32 6.18 6.61
CA ALA A 22 -5.29 4.72 6.62
C ALA A 22 -4.61 4.16 7.88
N ALA A 23 -3.49 4.76 8.32
CA ALA A 23 -2.81 4.39 9.56
C ALA A 23 -3.73 4.58 10.79
N THR A 24 -4.48 5.66 10.82
CA THR A 24 -5.46 5.94 11.89
C THR A 24 -6.56 4.88 11.91
N SER A 25 -7.16 4.57 10.76
CA SER A 25 -8.19 3.52 10.67
C SER A 25 -7.65 2.15 11.04
N LEU A 26 -6.42 1.81 10.64
CA LEU A 26 -5.80 0.54 11.01
C LEU A 26 -5.52 0.46 12.51
N ARG A 27 -5.01 1.54 13.11
CA ARG A 27 -4.86 1.65 14.57
C ARG A 27 -6.18 1.39 15.28
N ASP A 28 -7.26 1.99 14.81
CA ASP A 28 -8.58 1.84 15.43
C ASP A 28 -9.10 0.40 15.30
N LEU A 29 -8.72 -0.32 14.23
CA LEU A 29 -9.05 -1.72 14.00
C LEU A 29 -8.25 -2.69 14.89
N ILE A 30 -6.96 -2.42 15.14
CA ILE A 30 -6.05 -3.34 15.85
C ILE A 30 -5.71 -2.91 17.28
N GLY A 31 -6.19 -1.75 17.71
CA GLY A 31 -5.95 -1.19 19.05
C GLY A 31 -4.49 -0.78 19.34
N THR A 32 -3.62 -0.75 18.32
CA THR A 32 -2.18 -0.50 18.47
C THR A 32 -1.74 0.66 17.58
N GLN A 33 -0.80 1.49 18.05
CA GLN A 33 -0.28 2.62 17.26
C GLN A 33 0.35 2.13 15.95
N VAL A 34 -0.12 2.70 14.84
CA VAL A 34 0.41 2.46 13.50
C VAL A 34 1.03 3.75 12.97
N LEU A 35 2.27 3.65 12.49
CA LEU A 35 2.97 4.73 11.79
C LEU A 35 3.21 4.30 10.36
N LEU A 36 2.69 5.06 9.40
CA LEU A 36 2.92 4.86 7.98
C LEU A 36 3.40 6.19 7.37
N SER A 37 4.27 6.09 6.37
CA SER A 37 4.73 7.23 5.58
C SER A 37 4.96 6.82 4.13
N VAL A 38 4.93 7.78 3.21
CA VAL A 38 5.29 7.58 1.80
C VAL A 38 6.75 8.00 1.62
N PRO A 39 7.71 7.08 1.57
CA PRO A 39 9.12 7.44 1.50
C PRO A 39 9.56 7.90 0.10
N HIS A 40 8.82 7.55 -0.95
CA HIS A 40 9.18 7.83 -2.34
C HIS A 40 7.97 7.76 -3.27
N LEU A 41 7.88 8.69 -4.23
CA LEU A 41 6.91 8.69 -5.30
C LEU A 41 7.64 8.63 -6.65
N ALA A 42 7.21 7.70 -7.52
CA ALA A 42 7.74 7.56 -8.87
C ALA A 42 6.60 7.35 -9.88
N LEU A 43 6.72 8.00 -11.03
CA LEU A 43 5.83 7.78 -12.17
C LEU A 43 6.48 6.74 -13.09
N LEU A 44 5.85 5.58 -13.19
CA LEU A 44 6.39 4.44 -13.94
C LEU A 44 5.39 3.98 -14.99
N SER A 45 5.91 3.45 -16.09
CA SER A 45 5.07 2.63 -16.97
C SER A 45 4.66 1.35 -16.24
N ARG A 46 3.61 0.68 -16.73
CA ARG A 46 3.17 -0.60 -16.16
C ARG A 46 4.28 -1.66 -16.20
N GLU A 47 5.06 -1.67 -17.26
CA GLU A 47 6.17 -2.61 -17.45
C GLU A 47 7.31 -2.33 -16.46
N ASP A 48 7.69 -1.06 -16.29
CA ASP A 48 8.74 -0.65 -15.35
C ASP A 48 8.33 -0.92 -13.90
N ALA A 49 7.06 -0.71 -13.56
CA ALA A 49 6.52 -1.03 -12.24
C ALA A 49 6.57 -2.55 -11.98
N ALA A 50 6.14 -3.36 -12.96
CA ALA A 50 6.20 -4.82 -12.83
C ALA A 50 7.65 -5.32 -12.68
N ARG A 51 8.57 -4.80 -13.50
CA ARG A 51 10.00 -5.13 -13.42
C ARG A 51 10.59 -4.76 -12.06
N THR A 52 10.30 -3.55 -11.56
CA THR A 52 10.78 -3.08 -10.25
C THR A 52 10.31 -3.99 -9.10
N MET A 53 9.10 -4.54 -9.19
CA MET A 53 8.59 -5.49 -8.20
C MET A 53 9.29 -6.83 -8.29
N SER A 54 9.41 -7.40 -9.49
CA SER A 54 10.08 -8.69 -9.72
C SER A 54 11.58 -8.68 -9.36
N GLU A 55 12.26 -7.54 -9.52
CA GLU A 55 13.68 -7.40 -9.17
C GLU A 55 13.91 -7.25 -7.66
N ARG A 56 12.95 -6.67 -6.92
CA ARG A 56 13.09 -6.40 -5.48
C ARG A 56 12.65 -7.57 -4.61
N GLU A 57 11.69 -8.36 -5.07
CA GLU A 57 11.08 -9.44 -4.29
C GLU A 57 11.13 -10.76 -5.08
N ALA A 58 11.91 -11.72 -4.59
CA ALA A 58 12.04 -13.04 -5.21
C ALA A 58 10.90 -14.03 -4.83
N ASN A 59 10.05 -13.63 -3.90
CA ASN A 59 9.03 -14.48 -3.27
C ASN A 59 7.61 -14.12 -3.74
N ALA A 60 6.64 -14.95 -3.34
CA ALA A 60 5.23 -14.69 -3.63
C ALA A 60 4.76 -13.32 -3.11
N LEU A 61 3.98 -12.64 -3.95
CA LEU A 61 3.40 -11.33 -3.67
C LEU A 61 1.89 -11.46 -3.48
N VAL A 62 1.38 -10.76 -2.47
CA VAL A 62 -0.05 -10.62 -2.20
C VAL A 62 -0.47 -9.21 -2.59
N GLY A 63 -1.55 -9.10 -3.36
CA GLY A 63 -2.06 -7.82 -3.86
C GLY A 63 -3.52 -7.60 -3.48
N VAL A 64 -3.81 -6.45 -2.87
CA VAL A 64 -5.17 -5.93 -2.73
C VAL A 64 -5.41 -4.95 -3.87
N HIS A 65 -6.52 -5.12 -4.57
CA HIS A 65 -6.87 -4.30 -5.73
C HIS A 65 -8.23 -3.64 -5.53
N GLN A 66 -8.29 -2.34 -5.77
CA GLN A 66 -9.51 -1.55 -5.73
C GLN A 66 -9.67 -0.75 -7.02
N SER A 67 -10.76 -1.00 -7.74
CA SER A 67 -11.18 -0.15 -8.86
C SER A 67 -12.10 0.96 -8.35
N PHE A 68 -11.98 2.14 -8.96
CA PHE A 68 -12.84 3.29 -8.65
C PHE A 68 -13.24 4.01 -9.94
N GLU A 69 -14.43 4.59 -9.92
CA GLU A 69 -15.08 5.27 -11.05
C GLU A 69 -15.77 6.55 -10.56
N GLY A 70 -16.05 7.48 -11.48
CA GLY A 70 -16.64 8.80 -11.20
C GLY A 70 -15.84 9.91 -11.87
N ASP A 71 -15.71 11.05 -11.19
CA ASP A 71 -14.90 12.20 -11.66
C ASP A 71 -13.43 11.82 -11.89
N LEU A 72 -12.96 10.79 -11.19
CA LEU A 72 -11.70 10.11 -11.46
C LEU A 72 -11.97 8.60 -11.60
N GLN A 73 -11.35 7.99 -12.61
CA GLN A 73 -11.41 6.54 -12.82
C GLN A 73 -10.01 5.94 -12.76
N GLY A 74 -9.90 4.75 -12.16
CA GLY A 74 -8.60 4.11 -12.03
C GLY A 74 -8.61 2.88 -11.16
N ARG A 75 -7.40 2.42 -10.86
CA ARG A 75 -7.14 1.24 -10.04
C ARG A 75 -6.04 1.56 -9.04
N ALA A 76 -6.31 1.28 -7.78
CA ALA A 76 -5.32 1.26 -6.72
C ALA A 76 -4.89 -0.20 -6.48
N LEU A 77 -3.58 -0.40 -6.32
CA LEU A 77 -3.00 -1.68 -5.93
C LEU A 77 -2.16 -1.46 -4.69
N LEU A 78 -2.32 -2.34 -3.72
CA LEU A 78 -1.50 -2.42 -2.52
C LEU A 78 -0.86 -3.80 -2.49
N ILE A 79 0.47 -3.84 -2.58
CA ILE A 79 1.22 -5.08 -2.82
C ILE A 79 2.19 -5.30 -1.65
N PHE A 80 2.23 -6.53 -1.14
CA PHE A 80 3.09 -6.93 -0.04
C PHE A 80 3.78 -8.27 -0.34
N PRO A 81 4.97 -8.52 0.22
CA PRO A 81 5.49 -9.88 0.33
C PRO A 81 4.52 -10.73 1.16
N GLU A 82 4.26 -11.96 0.74
CA GLU A 82 3.32 -12.89 1.39
C GLU A 82 3.56 -13.00 2.90
N ALA A 83 4.82 -13.18 3.32
CA ALA A 83 5.19 -13.30 4.73
C ALA A 83 4.75 -12.09 5.58
N LYS A 84 4.77 -10.86 5.02
CA LYS A 84 4.32 -9.65 5.73
C LYS A 84 2.81 -9.48 5.72
N SER A 85 2.12 -10.07 4.73
CA SER A 85 0.67 -9.99 4.63
C SER A 85 -0.03 -10.78 5.74
N LEU A 86 0.51 -11.93 6.12
CA LEU A 86 -0.06 -12.78 7.18
C LEU A 86 0.02 -12.11 8.56
N GLU A 87 1.11 -11.38 8.86
CA GLU A 87 1.23 -10.60 10.09
C GLU A 87 0.16 -9.48 10.17
N LEU A 88 -0.15 -8.84 9.04
CA LEU A 88 -1.23 -7.84 8.98
C LEU A 88 -2.59 -8.49 9.26
N VAL A 89 -2.87 -9.64 8.64
CA VAL A 89 -4.12 -10.39 8.86
C VAL A 89 -4.23 -10.82 10.32
N ARG A 90 -3.16 -11.34 10.90
CA ARG A 90 -3.09 -11.73 12.30
C ARG A 90 -3.35 -10.56 13.24
N ALA A 91 -2.76 -9.39 12.98
CA ALA A 91 -2.99 -8.19 13.77
C ALA A 91 -4.46 -7.75 13.74
N VAL A 92 -5.11 -7.83 12.58
CA VAL A 92 -6.54 -7.48 12.41
C VAL A 92 -7.47 -8.52 13.03
N ALA A 93 -7.11 -9.80 12.99
CA ALA A 93 -7.91 -10.89 13.54
C ALA A 93 -7.74 -11.10 15.06
N GLY A 94 -6.99 -10.23 15.74
CA GLY A 94 -6.86 -10.23 17.20
C GLY A 94 -5.65 -10.97 17.76
N GLY A 95 -4.64 -11.30 16.94
CA GLY A 95 -3.32 -11.77 17.40
C GLY A 95 -3.24 -13.23 17.88
N ASP A 96 -4.38 -13.83 18.23
CA ASP A 96 -4.49 -15.18 18.81
C ASP A 96 -4.52 -16.33 17.77
N LEU A 97 -4.67 -16.00 16.47
CA LEU A 97 -4.59 -17.00 15.40
C LEU A 97 -3.13 -17.34 15.09
N SER A 98 -2.84 -18.63 14.97
CA SER A 98 -1.53 -19.08 14.47
C SER A 98 -1.42 -18.80 12.96
N LEU A 99 -0.19 -18.70 12.44
CA LEU A 99 0.02 -18.54 10.99
C LEU A 99 -0.47 -19.77 10.18
N GLU A 100 -0.70 -20.91 10.83
CA GLU A 100 -1.22 -22.13 10.20
C GLU A 100 -2.77 -22.10 10.09
N ASP A 101 -3.43 -21.26 10.91
CA ASP A 101 -4.89 -21.09 10.95
C ASP A 101 -5.37 -19.90 10.10
N ILE A 102 -4.44 -19.14 9.49
CA ILE A 102 -4.68 -18.01 8.58
C ILE A 102 -4.48 -18.47 7.13
#